data_AF-A0A0G0MKL3-F1
#
_entry.id   AF-A0A0G0MKL3-F1
#
_cell.length_a   1.000
_cell.length_b   1.000
_cell.length_c   1.000
_cell.angle_alpha   90.00
_cell.angle_beta   90.00
_cell.angle_gamma   90.00
#
_symmetry.space_group_name_H-M   'P 1'
#
loop_
_entity.id
_entity.type
_entity.pdbx_description
1 polymer ?
#
loop_
_entity_poly.entity_id
_entity_poly.type
_entity_poly.pdbx_seq_one_letter_code
_entity_poly.pdbx_strand_id
1 'polypeptide(L)' 'MNNHTYNLIKSLTKKAQAVSKYDTYLRDAGSCEECKNLWNSLKNKDQSQLEEIKKVLESHAKQGSL' A
#
# COMPACT_ATOMS: atom_id res chain seq x y z
N MET A 1 -6.38 6.45 20.96
CA MET A 1 -6.37 6.37 19.48
C MET A 1 -7.81 6.33 19.00
N ASN A 2 -8.23 7.30 18.21
CA ASN A 2 -9.59 7.33 17.67
C ASN A 2 -9.74 6.28 16.54
N ASN A 3 -10.98 5.89 16.23
CA ASN A 3 -11.23 4.85 15.23
C ASN A 3 -10.72 5.22 13.83
N HIS A 4 -10.62 6.51 13.50
CA HIS A 4 -10.17 6.95 12.18
C HIS A 4 -8.65 6.82 12.00
N THR A 5 -7.82 7.27 12.95
CA THR A 5 -6.36 7.07 12.87
C THR A 5 -6.00 5.59 12.94
N TYR A 6 -6.65 4.82 13.80
CA TYR A 6 -6.44 3.37 13.85
C TYR A 6 -6.74 2.71 12.49
N ASN A 7 -7.86 3.07 11.85
CA ASN A 7 -8.22 2.53 10.53
C ASN A 7 -7.21 2.95 9.45
N LEU A 8 -6.68 4.16 9.49
CA LEU A 8 -5.63 4.62 8.58
C LEU A 8 -4.34 3.82 8.76
N ILE A 9 -3.85 3.65 9.99
CA ILE A 9 -2.63 2.86 10.25
C ILE A 9 -2.83 1.40 9.83
N LYS A 10 -3.96 0.80 10.20
CA LYS A 10 -4.28 -0.59 9.79
C LYS A 10 -4.31 -0.73 8.28
N SER A 11 -4.84 0.26 7.57
CA SER A 11 -4.87 0.26 6.10
C SER A 11 -3.48 0.43 5.51
N LEU A 12 -2.68 1.36 6.04
CA LEU A 12 -1.28 1.56 5.65
C LEU A 12 -0.47 0.26 5.80
N THR A 13 -0.57 -0.41 6.95
CA THR A 13 0.12 -1.68 7.19
C THR A 13 -0.26 -2.75 6.18
N LYS A 14 -1.56 -2.90 5.89
CA LYS A 14 -2.04 -3.87 4.89
C LYS A 14 -1.50 -3.55 3.49
N LYS A 15 -1.49 -2.28 3.10
CA LYS A 15 -0.94 -1.85 1.81
C LYS A 15 0.57 -2.07 1.72
N ALA A 16 1.32 -1.75 2.77
CA ALA A 16 2.76 -1.98 2.80
C ALA A 16 3.09 -3.48 2.68
N GLN A 17 2.33 -4.33 3.37
CA GLN A 17 2.44 -5.79 3.23
C GLN A 17 2.12 -6.26 1.82
N ALA A 18 1.06 -5.76 1.18
CA ALA A 18 0.75 -6.09 -0.21
C ALA A 18 1.87 -5.67 -1.16
N VAL A 19 2.35 -4.43 -1.05
CA VAL A 19 3.44 -3.88 -1.86
C VAL A 19 4.69 -4.75 -1.78
N SER A 20 5.06 -5.20 -0.57
CA SER A 20 6.24 -6.06 -0.37
C SER A 20 6.15 -7.43 -1.05
N LYS A 21 4.94 -7.91 -1.36
CA LYS A 21 4.72 -9.24 -1.97
C LYS A 21 4.75 -9.21 -3.49
N TYR A 22 4.48 -8.08 -4.13
CA TYR A 22 4.39 -8.02 -5.60
C TYR A 22 5.69 -8.42 -6.30
N ASP A 23 6.86 -8.16 -5.70
CA ASP A 23 8.13 -8.60 -6.28
C ASP A 23 8.24 -10.13 -6.34
N THR A 24 7.67 -10.82 -5.34
CA THR A 24 7.55 -12.28 -5.37
C THR A 24 6.53 -12.72 -6.43
N TYR A 25 5.36 -12.08 -6.50
CA TYR A 25 4.33 -12.44 -7.50
C TYR A 25 4.80 -12.21 -8.94
N LEU A 26 5.59 -11.16 -9.19
CA LEU A 26 6.19 -10.88 -10.49
C LEU A 26 7.23 -11.93 -10.88
N ARG A 27 8.02 -12.42 -9.92
CA ARG A 27 8.95 -13.54 -10.12
C ARG A 27 8.20 -14.84 -10.40
N ASP A 28 7.18 -15.13 -9.60
CA ASP A 28 6.39 -16.38 -9.70
C ASP A 28 5.54 -16.43 -10.97
N ALA A 29 5.19 -15.26 -11.56
CA ALA A 29 4.53 -15.18 -12.86
C ALA A 29 5.38 -15.71 -14.03
N GLY A 30 6.70 -15.91 -13.84
CA GLY A 30 7.56 -16.58 -14.81
C GLY A 30 7.56 -15.89 -16.19
N SER A 31 7.07 -16.57 -17.21
CA SER A 31 6.94 -16.03 -18.58
C SER A 31 5.51 -15.55 -18.92
N CYS A 32 4.56 -15.59 -17.99
CA CYS A 32 3.19 -15.16 -18.25
C CYS A 32 3.07 -13.63 -18.25
N GLU A 33 3.03 -13.04 -19.43
CA GLU A 33 3.01 -11.59 -19.60
C GLU A 33 1.71 -10.94 -19.09
N GLU A 34 0.57 -11.62 -19.24
CA GLU A 34 -0.71 -11.16 -18.69
C GLU A 34 -0.65 -11.04 -17.16
N CYS A 35 -0.10 -12.05 -16.48
CA CYS A 35 0.07 -12.01 -15.03
C CYS A 35 1.05 -10.91 -14.60
N LYS A 36 2.18 -10.73 -15.32
CA LYS A 36 3.12 -9.64 -15.01
C LYS A 36 2.48 -8.27 -15.14
N ASN A 37 1.71 -8.05 -16.21
CA ASN A 37 1.00 -6.79 -16.43
C ASN A 37 -0.03 -6.53 -15.34
N LEU A 38 -0.78 -7.55 -14.93
CA LEU A 38 -1.71 -7.46 -13.81
C LEU A 38 -0.98 -7.09 -12.51
N TRP A 39 0.07 -7.82 -12.14
CA TRP A 39 0.79 -7.59 -10.89
C TRP A 39 1.49 -6.23 -10.85
N ASN A 40 2.06 -5.78 -11.97
CA ASN A 40 2.61 -4.43 -12.08
C ASN A 40 1.52 -3.35 -11.92
N SER A 41 0.36 -3.53 -12.56
CA SER A 41 -0.77 -2.60 -12.40
C SER A 41 -1.26 -2.52 -10.95
N LEU A 42 -1.41 -3.67 -10.29
CA LEU A 42 -1.83 -3.74 -8.90
C LEU A 42 -0.78 -3.15 -7.94
N LYS A 43 0.51 -3.43 -8.16
CA LYS A 43 1.62 -2.83 -7.41
C LYS A 43 1.59 -1.31 -7.45
N ASN A 44 1.45 -0.73 -8.63
CA ASN A 44 1.40 0.72 -8.80
C ASN A 44 0.19 1.35 -8.09
N LYS A 45 -0.98 0.72 -8.18
CA LYS A 45 -2.20 1.18 -7.49
C LYS A 45 -2.04 1.13 -5.97
N ASP A 46 -1.54 0.03 -5.43
CA ASP A 46 -1.33 -0.12 -3.99
C ASP A 46 -0.24 0.81 -3.45
N GLN A 47 0.81 1.09 -4.23
CA GLN A 47 1.82 2.10 -3.89
C GLN A 47 1.23 3.52 -3.84
N SER A 48 0.40 3.90 -4.82
CA SER A 48 -0.28 5.20 -4.80
C SER A 48 -1.16 5.34 -3.56
N GLN A 49 -1.96 4.32 -3.26
CA GLN A 49 -2.83 4.30 -2.08
C GLN A 49 -2.04 4.33 -0.77
N LEU A 50 -0.89 3.64 -0.71
CA LEU A 50 0.00 3.68 0.45
C LEU A 50 0.50 5.10 0.71
N GLU A 51 0.96 5.81 -0.33
CA GLU A 51 1.45 7.18 -0.21
C GLU A 51 0.34 8.18 0.14
N GLU A 52 -0.88 8.00 -0.37
CA GLU A 52 -2.04 8.82 0.01
C GLU A 52 -2.36 8.69 1.51
N ILE A 53 -2.42 7.45 2.02
CA ILE A 53 -2.69 7.20 3.46
C ILE A 53 -1.55 7.77 4.31
N LYS A 54 -0.29 7.60 3.87
CA LYS A 54 0.89 8.11 4.56
C LYS A 54 0.84 9.64 4.69
N LYS A 55 0.50 10.36 3.61
CA LYS A 55 0.33 11.83 3.63
C LYS A 55 -0.70 12.30 4.66
N VAL A 56 -1.83 11.60 4.78
CA VAL A 56 -2.87 11.94 5.78
C VAL A 56 -2.34 11.72 7.20
N LEU A 57 -1.68 10.59 7.44
CA LEU A 57 -1.08 10.29 8.75
C LEU A 57 0.01 11.30 9.13
N GLU A 58 0.87 11.69 8.19
CA GLU A 58 1.87 12.73 8.40
C GLU A 58 1.23 14.10 8.71
N SER A 59 0.11 14.42 8.07
CA SER A 59 -0.67 15.62 8.38
C SER A 59 -1.21 15.59 9.81
N HIS A 60 -1.80 14.47 10.24
CA HIS A 60 -2.28 14.30 11.62
C HIS A 60 -1.13 14.40 12.64
N ALA A 61 0.03 13.82 12.33
CA ALA A 61 1.22 13.90 13.18
C ALA A 61 1.66 15.37 13.40
N LYS A 62 1.72 16.15 12.32
CA LYS A 62 2.10 17.58 12.36
C LYS A 62 1.08 18.44 13.12
N GLN A 63 -0.19 18.07 13.07
CA GLN A 63 -1.28 18.79 13.73
C GLN A 63 -1.50 18.36 15.19
N GLY A 64 -0.75 17.36 15.68
CA GLY A 64 -0.92 16.81 17.04
C GLY A 64 -2.21 16.00 17.22
N SER A 65 -2.79 15.48 16.14
CA SER A 65 -4.06 14.74 16.12
C SER A 65 -3.89 13.24 15.86
N LEU A 66 -2.68 12.71 16.05
CA LEU A 66 -2.35 11.29 15.90
C LEU A 66 -2.94 10.42 17.04
#